data_AF-A0A970YTP1-F1
#
_entry.id   AF-A0A970YTP1-F1
#
_cell.length_a   1.000
_cell.length_b   1.000
_cell.length_c   1.000
_cell.angle_alpha   90.00
_cell.angle_beta   90.00
_cell.angle_gamma   90.00
#
_symmetry.space_group_name_H-M   'P 1'
#
loop_
_entity.id
_entity.type
_entity.pdbx_description
1 polymer ?
#
loop_
_entity_poly.entity_id
_entity_poly.type
_entity_poly.pdbx_seq_one_letter_code
_entity_poly.pdbx_strand_id
1 'polypeptide(L)'
;FPLPVSETSFSYLWKICFRGLEERFKPITEKAVKRLQHELDVIEELGFTDYFLVVWDIVREAHLRKMLTIGRGSAANSLVAYCLGLTQVDPIKHNLYFERFLNRGRLSPPDIDLDFSWKERDEIVRYVFDKYGYDRVAMISTKVTFRARSAFRETAKVFGISESEILKYSKKIPWTSAENLPEIAGKFPESKSLKFDEEPWKTIVNIASKLAGIPRHSSIHPGGIIITEKPVTDYLALEYAKNKGLGLIVTQPDMYPVEELGLIKIDLLSQRSLGVLRDTLSILNKEKNELKLA
;
A
#
# COMPACT_ATOMS: atom_id res chain seq x y z
N PHE A 1 -20.87 3.04 -1.16
CA PHE A 1 -20.72 3.21 0.30
C PHE A 1 -22.12 3.16 0.96
N PRO A 2 -22.32 2.62 2.18
CA PRO A 2 -23.64 2.65 2.82
C PRO A 2 -23.98 4.08 3.28
N LEU A 3 -25.06 4.65 2.74
CA LEU A 3 -25.47 6.04 2.98
C LEU A 3 -26.70 6.13 3.92
N PRO A 4 -26.87 7.24 4.66
CA PRO A 4 -28.14 7.55 5.31
C PRO A 4 -29.30 7.64 4.31
N VAL A 5 -30.51 7.32 4.77
CA VAL A 5 -31.73 7.47 3.96
C VAL A 5 -31.83 8.94 3.52
N SER A 6 -31.99 9.16 2.21
CA SER A 6 -32.10 10.47 1.52
C SER A 6 -30.81 11.25 1.22
N GLU A 7 -29.62 10.69 1.39
CA GLU A 7 -28.38 11.34 0.96
C GLU A 7 -27.78 10.65 -0.29
N THR A 8 -27.25 11.45 -1.22
CA THR A 8 -26.36 10.95 -2.29
C THR A 8 -24.93 10.90 -1.79
N SER A 9 -24.07 10.06 -2.41
CA SER A 9 -22.63 9.99 -2.09
C SER A 9 -22.01 11.39 -2.10
N PHE A 10 -22.36 12.22 -3.08
CA PHE A 10 -21.84 13.58 -3.21
C PHE A 10 -22.25 14.48 -2.06
N SER A 11 -23.56 14.52 -1.77
CA SER A 11 -24.10 15.36 -0.70
C SER A 11 -23.50 15.00 0.66
N TYR A 12 -23.27 13.71 0.90
CA TYR A 12 -22.68 13.24 2.14
C TYR A 12 -21.19 13.58 2.23
N LEU A 13 -20.43 13.34 1.14
CA LEU A 13 -19.02 13.69 1.06
C LEU A 13 -18.83 15.19 1.29
N TRP A 14 -19.62 16.03 0.62
CA TRP A 14 -19.60 17.47 0.78
C TRP A 14 -19.78 17.90 2.24
N LYS A 15 -20.80 17.36 2.91
CA LYS A 15 -21.13 17.66 4.31
C LYS A 15 -19.99 17.29 5.26
N ILE A 16 -19.35 16.13 5.07
CA ILE A 16 -18.22 15.70 5.90
C ILE A 16 -17.00 16.60 5.63
N CYS A 17 -16.69 16.88 4.37
CA CYS A 17 -15.56 17.74 4.02
C CYS A 17 -15.74 19.17 4.56
N PHE A 18 -16.95 19.72 4.50
CA PHE A 18 -17.23 21.05 5.01
C PHE A 18 -17.05 21.14 6.52
N ARG A 19 -17.48 20.13 7.28
CA ARG A 19 -17.18 20.02 8.72
C ARG A 19 -15.68 19.96 8.99
N GLY A 20 -14.96 19.15 8.21
CA GLY A 20 -13.50 19.11 8.28
C GLY A 20 -12.86 20.47 7.98
N LEU A 21 -13.41 21.24 7.06
CA LEU A 21 -12.97 22.61 6.76
C LEU A 21 -13.17 23.54 7.96
N GLU A 22 -14.34 23.50 8.62
CA GLU A 22 -14.65 24.27 9.84
C GLU A 22 -13.70 23.95 10.99
N GLU A 23 -13.28 22.68 11.10
CA GLU A 23 -12.32 22.25 12.13
C GLU A 23 -10.90 22.74 11.84
N ARG A 24 -10.47 22.68 10.58
CA ARG A 24 -9.08 22.96 10.17
C ARG A 24 -8.81 24.45 9.91
N PHE A 25 -9.81 25.24 9.53
CA PHE A 25 -9.67 26.65 9.19
C PHE A 25 -10.51 27.53 10.12
N LYS A 26 -9.84 28.29 10.98
CA LYS A 26 -10.47 29.25 11.90
C LYS A 26 -9.74 30.61 11.81
N PRO A 27 -10.30 31.62 11.11
CA PRO A 27 -11.57 31.60 10.37
C PRO A 27 -11.50 30.84 9.03
N ILE A 28 -12.66 30.43 8.50
CA ILE A 28 -12.77 29.91 7.14
C ILE A 28 -12.44 31.03 6.15
N THR A 29 -11.64 30.72 5.13
CA THR A 29 -11.28 31.67 4.06
C THR A 29 -12.03 31.36 2.78
N GLU A 30 -12.36 32.39 2.00
CA GLU A 30 -12.99 32.24 0.69
C GLU A 30 -12.15 31.37 -0.26
N LYS A 31 -10.81 31.51 -0.20
CA LYS A 31 -9.88 30.67 -0.95
C LYS A 31 -10.06 29.18 -0.64
N ALA A 32 -10.25 28.84 0.63
CA ALA A 32 -10.42 27.45 1.05
C ALA A 32 -11.78 26.88 0.61
N VAL A 33 -12.86 27.66 0.71
CA VAL A 33 -14.18 27.24 0.23
C VAL A 33 -14.18 27.01 -1.27
N LYS A 34 -13.63 27.95 -2.07
CA LYS A 34 -13.54 27.81 -3.53
C LYS A 34 -12.70 26.60 -3.94
N ARG A 35 -11.58 26.36 -3.24
CA ARG A 35 -10.74 25.18 -3.50
C ARG A 35 -11.48 23.90 -3.16
N LEU A 36 -12.18 23.85 -2.03
CA LEU A 36 -12.93 22.65 -1.63
C LEU A 36 -14.02 22.32 -2.65
N GLN A 37 -14.74 23.33 -3.11
CA GLN A 37 -15.77 23.19 -4.14
C GLN A 37 -15.19 22.60 -5.44
N HIS A 38 -14.14 23.23 -5.98
CA HIS A 38 -13.49 22.74 -7.20
C HIS A 38 -13.01 21.29 -7.09
N GLU A 39 -12.39 20.91 -5.97
CA GLU A 39 -11.93 19.54 -5.77
C GLU A 39 -13.10 18.54 -5.71
N LEU A 40 -14.17 18.86 -4.99
CA LEU A 40 -15.36 18.01 -4.88
C LEU A 40 -16.08 17.85 -6.22
N ASP A 41 -16.20 18.93 -7.00
CA ASP A 41 -16.80 18.89 -8.34
C ASP A 41 -15.99 17.96 -9.26
N VAL A 42 -14.66 18.04 -9.24
CA VAL A 42 -13.79 17.13 -10.01
C VAL A 42 -13.94 15.67 -9.56
N ILE A 43 -14.04 15.43 -8.25
CA ILE A 43 -14.21 14.07 -7.70
C ILE A 43 -15.55 13.46 -8.16
N GLU A 44 -16.62 14.26 -8.18
CA GLU A 44 -17.94 13.83 -8.62
C GLU A 44 -17.98 13.59 -10.13
N GLU A 45 -17.45 14.52 -10.94
CA GLU A 45 -17.38 14.38 -12.39
C GLU A 45 -16.63 13.11 -12.82
N LEU A 46 -15.60 12.72 -12.06
CA LEU A 46 -14.81 11.52 -12.32
C LEU A 46 -15.38 10.25 -11.66
N GLY A 47 -16.47 10.36 -10.89
CA GLY A 47 -17.14 9.22 -10.27
C GLY A 47 -16.39 8.59 -9.09
N PHE A 48 -15.51 9.34 -8.40
CA PHE A 48 -14.71 8.83 -7.29
C PHE A 48 -15.31 9.10 -5.90
N THR A 49 -16.50 9.67 -5.81
CA THR A 49 -17.14 10.06 -4.56
C THR A 49 -17.29 8.90 -3.57
N ASP A 50 -17.77 7.74 -4.03
CA ASP A 50 -17.87 6.54 -3.20
C ASP A 50 -16.51 6.02 -2.71
N TYR A 51 -15.47 6.15 -3.55
CA TYR A 51 -14.11 5.80 -3.16
C TYR A 51 -13.60 6.67 -2.02
N PHE A 52 -13.77 8.00 -2.09
CA PHE A 52 -13.39 8.90 -0.99
C PHE A 52 -14.15 8.60 0.30
N LEU A 53 -15.44 8.24 0.21
CA LEU A 53 -16.22 7.85 1.39
C LEU A 53 -15.72 6.56 2.04
N VAL A 54 -15.33 5.57 1.23
CA VAL A 54 -14.73 4.32 1.73
C VAL A 54 -13.40 4.61 2.42
N VAL A 55 -12.52 5.38 1.79
CA VAL A 55 -11.22 5.74 2.38
C VAL A 55 -11.40 6.58 3.65
N TRP A 56 -12.35 7.52 3.66
CA TRP A 56 -12.72 8.29 4.84
C TRP A 56 -13.22 7.40 5.99
N ASP A 57 -14.05 6.40 5.71
CA ASP A 57 -14.56 5.50 6.75
C ASP A 57 -13.44 4.68 7.41
N ILE A 58 -12.46 4.23 6.63
CA ILE A 58 -11.25 3.56 7.14
C ILE A 58 -10.47 4.51 8.06
N VAL A 59 -10.26 5.76 7.65
CA VAL A 59 -9.53 6.74 8.48
C VAL A 59 -10.35 7.15 9.71
N ARG A 60 -11.67 7.28 9.59
CA ARG A 60 -12.57 7.54 10.72
C ARG A 60 -12.45 6.44 11.76
N GLU A 61 -12.51 5.18 11.34
CA GLU A 61 -12.36 4.04 12.25
C GLU A 61 -10.98 4.06 12.94
N ALA A 62 -9.91 4.33 12.19
CA ALA A 62 -8.57 4.46 12.76
C ALA A 62 -8.52 5.55 13.84
N HIS A 63 -9.13 6.71 13.58
CA HIS A 63 -9.22 7.79 14.57
C HIS A 63 -10.06 7.41 15.80
N LEU A 64 -11.19 6.71 15.62
CA LEU A 64 -12.01 6.21 16.74
C LEU A 64 -11.22 5.25 17.64
N ARG A 65 -10.35 4.43 17.03
CA ARG A 65 -9.41 3.54 17.73
C ARG A 65 -8.15 4.25 18.25
N LYS A 66 -8.02 5.55 18.03
CA LYS A 66 -6.85 6.37 18.38
C LYS A 66 -5.55 5.87 17.75
N MET A 67 -5.65 5.23 16.58
CA MET A 67 -4.50 4.78 15.79
C MET A 67 -3.82 5.96 15.11
N LEU A 68 -2.49 5.94 15.04
CA LEU A 68 -1.76 6.87 14.19
C LEU A 68 -1.88 6.43 12.74
N THR A 69 -2.42 7.30 11.90
CA THR A 69 -2.54 7.10 10.45
C THR A 69 -2.08 8.35 9.71
N ILE A 70 -1.45 8.14 8.54
CA ILE A 70 -1.05 9.23 7.65
C ILE A 70 -1.24 8.81 6.20
N GLY A 71 -1.96 9.62 5.44
CA GLY A 71 -2.00 9.55 3.99
C GLY A 71 -0.75 10.15 3.38
N ARG A 72 -0.19 9.48 2.37
CA ARG A 72 1.04 9.92 1.69
C ARG A 72 0.85 10.09 0.18
N GLY A 73 1.93 10.45 -0.50
CA GLY A 73 1.96 10.60 -1.94
C GLY A 73 1.19 11.83 -2.42
N SER A 74 0.52 11.71 -3.56
CA SER A 74 -0.18 12.82 -4.20
C SER A 74 -1.44 13.26 -3.45
N ALA A 75 -2.03 12.39 -2.61
CA ALA A 75 -3.19 12.71 -1.77
C ALA A 75 -2.96 13.95 -0.87
N ALA A 76 -1.72 14.24 -0.48
CA ALA A 76 -1.36 15.43 0.30
C ALA A 76 -1.66 16.76 -0.40
N ASN A 77 -1.85 16.75 -1.73
CA ASN A 77 -2.18 17.96 -2.49
C ASN A 77 -3.67 18.32 -2.49
N SER A 78 -4.52 17.45 -1.92
CA SER A 78 -5.97 17.63 -1.89
C SER A 78 -6.44 18.23 -0.58
N LEU A 79 -7.20 19.32 -0.69
CA LEU A 79 -7.94 19.90 0.43
C LEU A 79 -9.05 18.96 0.90
N VAL A 80 -9.71 18.24 -0.01
CA VAL A 80 -10.68 17.20 0.35
C VAL A 80 -10.03 16.15 1.25
N ALA A 81 -8.87 15.61 0.85
CA ALA A 81 -8.15 14.63 1.66
C ALA A 81 -7.72 15.18 3.04
N TYR A 82 -7.30 16.45 3.10
CA TYR A 82 -6.96 17.12 4.35
C TYR A 82 -8.18 17.32 5.28
N CYS A 83 -9.30 17.77 4.72
CA CYS A 83 -10.56 17.96 5.44
C CYS A 83 -11.15 16.64 5.97
N LEU A 84 -11.02 15.56 5.20
CA LEU A 84 -11.42 14.21 5.63
C LEU A 84 -10.45 13.60 6.67
N GLY A 85 -9.34 14.28 6.96
CA GLY A 85 -8.30 13.81 7.88
C GLY A 85 -7.44 12.68 7.33
N LEU A 86 -7.51 12.40 6.02
CA LEU A 86 -6.64 11.43 5.36
C LEU A 86 -5.18 11.89 5.42
N THR A 87 -4.94 13.20 5.26
CA THR A 87 -3.61 13.80 5.31
C THR A 87 -3.53 14.87 6.40
N GLN A 88 -2.32 15.20 6.85
CA GLN A 88 -2.08 16.21 7.89
C GLN A 88 -1.39 17.47 7.37
N VAL A 89 -1.22 17.57 6.05
CA VAL A 89 -0.54 18.70 5.38
C VAL A 89 -1.59 19.62 4.79
N ASP A 90 -1.57 20.91 5.17
CA ASP A 90 -2.45 21.93 4.60
C ASP A 90 -1.99 22.29 3.16
N PRO A 91 -2.76 21.91 2.13
CA PRO A 91 -2.36 22.14 0.75
C PRO A 91 -2.44 23.61 0.34
N ILE A 92 -3.26 24.43 0.99
CA ILE A 92 -3.36 25.86 0.69
C ILE A 92 -2.14 26.60 1.23
N LYS A 93 -1.77 26.32 2.48
CA LYS A 93 -0.60 26.92 3.13
C LYS A 93 0.68 26.61 2.37
N HIS A 94 0.81 25.39 1.87
CA HIS A 94 1.99 24.92 1.16
C HIS A 94 1.90 25.07 -0.37
N ASN A 95 0.84 25.71 -0.88
CA ASN A 95 0.60 25.93 -2.31
C ASN A 95 0.73 24.65 -3.15
N LEU A 96 0.10 23.57 -2.67
CA LEU A 96 0.09 22.27 -3.31
C LEU A 96 -0.99 22.18 -4.39
N TYR A 97 -0.67 21.54 -5.51
CA TYR A 97 -1.49 21.48 -6.72
C TYR A 97 -2.37 20.22 -6.73
N PHE A 98 -3.69 20.40 -6.67
CA PHE A 98 -4.67 19.31 -6.65
C PHE A 98 -4.59 18.47 -7.93
N GLU A 99 -4.33 19.11 -9.06
CA GLU A 99 -4.27 18.47 -10.38
C GLU A 99 -3.13 17.45 -10.51
N ARG A 100 -2.16 17.49 -9.58
CA ARG A 100 -1.14 16.44 -9.45
C ARG A 100 -1.71 15.14 -8.86
N PHE A 101 -2.75 15.26 -8.05
CA PHE A 101 -3.46 14.15 -7.44
C PHE A 101 -4.56 13.61 -8.35
N LEU A 102 -5.46 14.49 -8.77
CA LEU A 102 -6.61 14.12 -9.59
C LEU A 102 -6.86 15.19 -10.65
N ASN A 103 -7.01 14.77 -11.91
CA ASN A 103 -7.14 15.66 -13.05
C ASN A 103 -8.19 15.11 -14.02
N ARG A 104 -9.08 15.97 -14.53
CA ARG A 104 -10.06 15.67 -15.58
C ARG A 104 -9.46 15.04 -16.84
N GLY A 105 -8.22 15.40 -17.18
CA GLY A 105 -7.52 14.85 -18.35
C GLY A 105 -6.96 13.43 -18.15
N ARG A 106 -7.07 12.85 -16.95
CA ARG A 106 -6.56 11.51 -16.61
C ARG A 106 -7.64 10.72 -15.88
N LEU A 107 -8.20 9.72 -16.56
CA LEU A 107 -9.24 8.84 -16.01
C LEU A 107 -8.71 7.74 -15.07
N SER A 108 -7.39 7.70 -14.79
CA SER A 108 -6.85 6.69 -13.88
C SER A 108 -7.35 6.93 -12.45
N PRO A 109 -7.73 5.87 -11.72
CA PRO A 109 -8.13 5.99 -10.33
C PRO A 109 -7.08 6.72 -9.46
N PRO A 110 -7.51 7.55 -8.49
CA PRO A 110 -6.60 8.18 -7.54
C PRO A 110 -6.00 7.14 -6.58
N ASP A 111 -4.69 7.15 -6.44
CA ASP A 111 -3.97 6.27 -5.51
C ASP A 111 -3.88 6.94 -4.14
N ILE A 112 -4.64 6.45 -3.15
CA ILE A 112 -4.58 6.91 -1.76
C ILE A 112 -3.93 5.82 -0.90
N ASP A 113 -2.65 6.04 -0.61
CA ASP A 113 -1.86 5.27 0.33
C ASP A 113 -2.13 5.74 1.76
N LEU A 114 -2.57 4.84 2.64
CA LEU A 114 -2.73 5.08 4.08
C LEU A 114 -1.70 4.26 4.86
N ASP A 115 -0.79 4.93 5.55
CA ASP A 115 0.20 4.31 6.42
C ASP A 115 -0.34 4.16 7.85
N PHE A 116 -0.24 2.94 8.39
CA PHE A 116 -0.57 2.59 9.78
C PHE A 116 0.67 2.09 10.52
N SER A 117 0.62 2.09 11.85
CA SER A 117 1.59 1.34 12.65
C SER A 117 1.57 -0.14 12.24
N TRP A 118 2.75 -0.73 12.06
CA TRP A 118 2.88 -2.16 11.74
C TRP A 118 2.20 -3.10 12.75
N LYS A 119 1.99 -2.63 13.98
CA LYS A 119 1.31 -3.37 15.06
C LYS A 119 -0.22 -3.31 14.98
N GLU A 120 -0.77 -2.33 14.25
CA GLU A 120 -2.20 -1.98 14.23
C GLU A 120 -2.83 -2.19 12.85
N ARG A 121 -2.01 -2.24 11.78
CA ARG A 121 -2.50 -2.42 10.40
C ARG A 121 -3.43 -3.62 10.25
N ASP A 122 -3.11 -4.76 10.84
CA ASP A 122 -3.92 -5.96 10.64
C ASP A 122 -5.32 -5.81 11.29
N GLU A 123 -5.49 -4.93 12.30
CA GLU A 123 -6.79 -4.60 12.87
C GLU A 123 -7.64 -3.76 11.92
N ILE A 124 -7.04 -2.79 11.22
CA ILE A 124 -7.79 -1.97 10.26
C ILE A 124 -8.13 -2.77 9.01
N VAL A 125 -7.25 -3.68 8.57
CA VAL A 125 -7.56 -4.64 7.51
C VAL A 125 -8.76 -5.48 7.92
N ARG A 126 -8.76 -6.04 9.14
CA ARG A 126 -9.89 -6.82 9.65
C ARG A 126 -11.19 -6.01 9.69
N TYR A 127 -11.14 -4.76 10.12
CA TYR A 127 -12.30 -3.85 10.06
C TYR A 127 -12.87 -3.75 8.65
N VAL A 128 -12.03 -3.59 7.63
CA VAL A 128 -12.50 -3.51 6.23
C VAL A 128 -13.23 -4.79 5.82
N PHE A 129 -12.66 -5.96 6.12
CA PHE A 129 -13.32 -7.25 5.85
C PHE A 129 -14.65 -7.39 6.59
N ASP A 130 -14.68 -7.05 7.88
CA ASP A 130 -15.89 -7.14 8.71
C ASP A 130 -16.98 -6.15 8.26
N LYS A 131 -16.57 -4.95 7.81
CA LYS A 131 -17.48 -3.85 7.41
C LYS A 131 -18.07 -4.03 6.02
N TYR A 132 -17.24 -4.42 5.04
CA TYR A 132 -17.63 -4.47 3.63
C TYR A 132 -17.96 -5.88 3.13
N GLY A 133 -17.69 -6.91 3.94
CA GLY A 133 -18.06 -8.29 3.66
C GLY A 133 -16.89 -9.12 3.11
N TYR A 134 -16.71 -10.33 3.64
CA TYR A 134 -15.63 -11.24 3.24
C TYR A 134 -15.77 -11.71 1.79
N ASP A 135 -16.97 -11.69 1.22
CA ASP A 135 -17.22 -12.01 -0.19
C ASP A 135 -16.87 -10.86 -1.15
N ARG A 136 -16.76 -9.62 -0.66
CA ARG A 136 -16.58 -8.38 -1.44
C ARG A 136 -15.23 -7.69 -1.22
N VAL A 137 -14.42 -8.23 -0.33
CA VAL A 137 -13.10 -7.70 0.01
C VAL A 137 -12.05 -8.77 -0.24
N ALA A 138 -10.96 -8.39 -0.89
CA ALA A 138 -9.81 -9.25 -1.06
C ALA A 138 -8.50 -8.45 -0.95
N MET A 139 -7.49 -9.08 -0.37
CA MET A 139 -6.11 -8.60 -0.49
C MET A 139 -5.61 -8.89 -1.90
N ILE A 140 -4.79 -8.00 -2.47
CA ILE A 140 -4.15 -8.24 -3.76
C ILE A 140 -2.95 -9.18 -3.58
N SER A 141 -2.72 -10.12 -4.49
CA SER A 141 -1.48 -10.91 -4.48
C SER A 141 -0.30 -10.18 -5.14
N THR A 142 0.89 -10.73 -4.97
CA THR A 142 2.09 -10.29 -5.69
C THR A 142 2.84 -11.53 -6.16
N LYS A 143 3.17 -11.57 -7.45
CA LYS A 143 3.98 -12.65 -8.01
C LYS A 143 5.45 -12.34 -7.78
N VAL A 144 6.08 -13.08 -6.88
CA VAL A 144 7.50 -12.96 -6.62
C VAL A 144 8.24 -13.79 -7.67
N THR A 145 8.97 -13.13 -8.56
CA THR A 145 9.78 -13.77 -9.59
C THR A 145 11.19 -14.09 -9.09
N PHE A 146 11.86 -15.00 -9.78
CA PHE A 146 13.27 -15.29 -9.53
C PHE A 146 14.15 -14.06 -9.80
N ARG A 147 14.85 -13.62 -8.75
CA ARG A 147 15.94 -12.64 -8.80
C ARG A 147 17.29 -13.35 -8.73
N ALA A 148 18.38 -12.64 -9.05
CA ALA A 148 19.73 -13.19 -9.13
C ALA A 148 20.09 -14.11 -7.96
N ARG A 149 19.93 -13.62 -6.73
CA ARG A 149 20.27 -14.39 -5.53
C ARG A 149 19.42 -15.67 -5.39
N SER A 150 18.11 -15.60 -5.60
CA SER A 150 17.23 -16.78 -5.51
C SER A 150 17.47 -17.77 -6.64
N ALA A 151 17.65 -17.28 -7.87
CA ALA A 151 17.87 -18.12 -9.04
C ALA A 151 19.17 -18.90 -8.93
N PHE A 152 20.24 -18.21 -8.51
CA PHE A 152 21.54 -18.83 -8.22
C PHE A 152 21.41 -19.91 -7.14
N ARG A 153 20.75 -19.59 -6.02
CA ARG A 153 20.60 -20.53 -4.90
C ARG A 153 19.86 -21.80 -5.33
N GLU A 154 18.70 -21.70 -5.96
CA GLU A 154 17.94 -22.90 -6.36
C GLU A 154 18.68 -23.70 -7.43
N THR A 155 19.33 -23.05 -8.40
CA THR A 155 20.10 -23.75 -9.44
C THR A 155 21.30 -24.48 -8.83
N ALA A 156 22.06 -23.85 -7.94
CA ALA A 156 23.21 -24.48 -7.30
C ALA A 156 22.83 -25.70 -6.44
N LYS A 157 21.66 -25.69 -5.79
CA LYS A 157 21.16 -26.87 -5.06
C LYS A 157 20.91 -28.06 -5.97
N VAL A 158 20.36 -27.83 -7.17
CA VAL A 158 20.13 -28.89 -8.17
C VAL A 158 21.44 -29.52 -8.62
N PHE A 159 22.52 -28.73 -8.70
CA PHE A 159 23.88 -29.22 -8.98
C PHE A 159 24.55 -29.93 -7.79
N GLY A 160 23.84 -30.14 -6.68
CA GLY A 160 24.37 -30.84 -5.50
C GLY A 160 25.32 -30.00 -4.65
N ILE A 161 25.38 -28.69 -4.87
CA ILE A 161 26.25 -27.80 -4.08
C ILE A 161 25.69 -27.63 -2.67
N SER A 162 26.58 -27.70 -1.67
CA SER A 162 26.20 -27.57 -0.27
C SER A 162 25.67 -26.17 0.08
N GLU A 163 24.72 -26.08 1.01
CA GLU A 163 24.15 -24.78 1.47
C GLU A 163 25.23 -23.82 2.01
N SER A 164 26.27 -24.35 2.66
CA SER A 164 27.37 -23.54 3.20
C SER A 164 28.17 -22.86 2.08
N GLU A 165 28.40 -23.56 0.98
CA GLU A 165 29.10 -23.05 -0.18
C GLU A 165 28.22 -22.07 -0.98
N ILE A 166 26.95 -22.41 -1.19
CA ILE A 166 25.96 -21.50 -1.79
C ILE A 166 25.88 -20.19 -1.00
N LEU A 167 25.93 -20.25 0.33
CA LEU A 167 25.88 -19.06 1.19
C LEU A 167 27.10 -18.14 0.99
N LYS A 168 28.30 -18.69 0.77
CA LYS A 168 29.53 -17.90 0.51
C LYS A 168 29.38 -17.04 -0.75
N TYR A 169 28.78 -17.59 -1.80
CA TYR A 169 28.55 -16.87 -3.06
C TYR A 169 27.35 -15.93 -2.95
N SER A 170 26.20 -16.42 -2.48
CA SER A 170 24.94 -15.67 -2.48
C SER A 170 24.95 -14.39 -1.64
N LYS A 171 25.79 -14.31 -0.59
CA LYS A 171 25.99 -13.08 0.20
C LYS A 171 26.59 -11.92 -0.61
N LYS A 172 27.34 -12.23 -1.67
CA LYS A 172 28.02 -11.25 -2.53
C LYS A 172 27.25 -10.95 -3.82
N ILE A 173 26.10 -11.60 -4.01
CA ILE A 173 25.19 -11.34 -5.14
C ILE A 173 24.23 -10.22 -4.71
N PRO A 174 24.28 -9.02 -5.32
CA PRO A 174 23.36 -7.92 -5.02
C PRO A 174 21.92 -8.23 -5.40
N TRP A 175 21.00 -7.36 -4.96
CA TRP A 175 19.63 -7.41 -5.41
C TRP A 175 19.54 -6.90 -6.86
N THR A 176 19.34 -7.83 -7.81
CA THR A 176 19.26 -7.51 -9.25
C THR A 176 18.51 -8.60 -10.02
N SER A 177 18.20 -8.35 -11.30
CA SER A 177 17.65 -9.33 -12.25
C SER A 177 18.57 -10.55 -12.35
N ALA A 178 18.00 -11.75 -12.48
CA ALA A 178 18.80 -12.97 -12.67
C ALA A 178 19.60 -12.95 -13.99
N GLU A 179 19.15 -12.20 -15.00
CA GLU A 179 19.86 -12.00 -16.28
C GLU A 179 21.27 -11.47 -16.08
N ASN A 180 21.50 -10.71 -15.00
CA ASN A 180 22.81 -10.12 -14.72
C ASN A 180 23.82 -11.11 -14.13
N LEU A 181 23.40 -12.32 -13.73
CA LEU A 181 24.27 -13.29 -13.06
C LEU A 181 25.57 -13.61 -13.81
N PRO A 182 25.57 -13.85 -15.15
CA PRO A 182 26.80 -14.19 -15.88
C PRO A 182 27.84 -13.07 -15.88
N GLU A 183 27.40 -11.81 -15.75
CA GLU A 183 28.26 -10.62 -15.81
C GLU A 183 28.35 -9.87 -14.47
N ILE A 184 27.83 -10.46 -13.40
CA ILE A 184 27.56 -9.72 -12.16
C ILE A 184 28.85 -9.18 -11.50
N ALA A 185 29.96 -9.91 -11.64
CA ALA A 185 31.27 -9.52 -11.13
C ALA A 185 31.81 -8.26 -11.83
N GLY A 186 31.46 -8.04 -13.09
CA GLY A 186 31.81 -6.83 -13.84
C GLY A 186 30.89 -5.64 -13.52
N LYS A 187 29.63 -5.90 -13.15
CA LYS A 187 28.62 -4.87 -12.89
C LYS A 187 28.66 -4.30 -11.47
N PHE A 188 29.03 -5.09 -10.47
CA PHE A 188 28.93 -4.69 -9.06
C PHE A 188 30.23 -4.89 -8.28
N PRO A 189 30.73 -3.86 -7.56
CA PRO A 189 31.97 -3.96 -6.79
C PRO A 189 31.99 -5.10 -5.76
N GLU A 190 30.87 -5.31 -5.06
CA GLU A 190 30.71 -6.36 -4.05
C GLU A 190 30.77 -7.79 -4.63
N SER A 191 30.51 -7.93 -5.93
CA SER A 191 30.50 -9.22 -6.65
C SER A 191 31.82 -9.55 -7.33
N LYS A 192 32.82 -8.65 -7.34
CA LYS A 192 34.09 -8.83 -8.08
C LYS A 192 34.86 -10.10 -7.72
N SER A 193 34.71 -10.58 -6.48
CA SER A 193 35.38 -11.81 -6.00
C SER A 193 34.64 -13.10 -6.36
N LEU A 194 33.51 -13.02 -7.07
CA LEU A 194 32.75 -14.19 -7.51
C LEU A 194 33.36 -14.73 -8.81
N LYS A 195 33.82 -15.98 -8.74
CA LYS A 195 34.38 -16.71 -9.87
C LYS A 195 33.30 -17.43 -10.66
N PHE A 196 32.53 -16.67 -11.42
CA PHE A 196 31.42 -17.17 -12.25
C PHE A 196 31.84 -17.54 -13.67
N ASP A 197 33.15 -17.53 -13.94
CA ASP A 197 33.83 -17.97 -15.14
C ASP A 197 34.43 -19.38 -15.02
N GLU A 198 34.52 -19.93 -13.80
CA GLU A 198 35.01 -21.29 -13.51
C GLU A 198 33.85 -22.29 -13.33
N GLU A 199 34.04 -23.55 -13.71
CA GLU A 199 33.07 -24.62 -13.43
C GLU A 199 33.11 -25.05 -11.95
N PRO A 200 31.98 -25.45 -11.34
CA PRO A 200 30.63 -25.57 -11.94
C PRO A 200 29.84 -24.25 -12.00
N TRP A 201 30.41 -23.15 -11.49
CA TRP A 201 29.68 -21.90 -11.29
C TRP A 201 29.25 -21.23 -12.58
N LYS A 202 30.11 -21.27 -13.61
CA LYS A 202 29.79 -20.79 -14.96
C LYS A 202 28.52 -21.44 -15.51
N THR A 203 28.40 -22.76 -15.44
CA THR A 203 27.19 -23.46 -15.86
C THR A 203 25.98 -23.06 -14.99
N ILE A 204 26.15 -23.02 -13.67
CA ILE A 204 25.09 -22.66 -12.73
C ILE A 204 24.54 -21.26 -13.02
N VAL A 205 25.39 -20.24 -13.22
CA VAL A 205 24.92 -18.87 -13.45
C VAL A 205 24.26 -18.68 -14.80
N ASN A 206 24.72 -19.40 -15.83
CA ASN A 206 24.12 -19.36 -17.18
C ASN A 206 22.74 -20.02 -17.23
N ILE A 207 22.51 -21.05 -16.39
CA ILE A 207 21.18 -21.64 -16.23
C ILE A 207 20.31 -20.74 -15.35
N ALA A 208 20.84 -20.28 -14.22
CA ALA A 208 20.13 -19.42 -13.30
C ALA A 208 19.67 -18.10 -13.95
N SER A 209 20.43 -17.55 -14.89
CA SER A 209 20.05 -16.32 -15.60
C SER A 209 18.78 -16.48 -16.44
N LYS A 210 18.55 -17.68 -16.99
CA LYS A 210 17.33 -18.03 -17.73
C LYS A 210 16.09 -18.13 -16.84
N LEU A 211 16.26 -18.16 -15.52
CA LEU A 211 15.13 -18.11 -14.58
C LEU A 211 14.59 -16.70 -14.35
N ALA A 212 15.20 -15.67 -14.93
CA ALA A 212 14.72 -14.30 -14.79
C ALA A 212 13.26 -14.16 -15.22
N GLY A 213 12.47 -13.42 -14.42
CA GLY A 213 11.05 -13.22 -14.70
C GLY A 213 10.16 -14.43 -14.45
N ILE A 214 10.71 -15.64 -14.27
CA ILE A 214 9.91 -16.82 -13.94
C ILE A 214 9.29 -16.65 -12.54
N PRO A 215 7.97 -16.84 -12.37
CA PRO A 215 7.32 -16.81 -11.06
C PRO A 215 7.89 -17.89 -10.13
N ARG A 216 8.29 -17.49 -8.91
CA ARG A 216 8.78 -18.41 -7.87
C ARG A 216 7.68 -18.78 -6.89
N HIS A 217 6.90 -17.82 -6.42
CA HIS A 217 5.74 -18.05 -5.55
C HIS A 217 4.77 -16.85 -5.57
N SER A 218 3.53 -17.12 -5.17
CA SER A 218 2.52 -16.10 -4.84
C SER A 218 2.76 -15.60 -3.41
N SER A 219 2.74 -14.29 -3.22
CA SER A 219 2.73 -13.63 -1.91
C SER A 219 1.55 -12.68 -1.82
N ILE A 220 1.29 -12.11 -0.65
CA ILE A 220 0.27 -11.07 -0.46
C ILE A 220 0.93 -9.70 -0.67
N HIS A 221 0.27 -8.80 -1.39
CA HIS A 221 0.70 -7.41 -1.56
C HIS A 221 0.83 -6.75 -0.18
N PRO A 222 1.89 -5.98 0.09
CA PRO A 222 2.11 -5.38 1.40
C PRO A 222 1.05 -4.37 1.81
N GLY A 223 0.32 -3.79 0.84
CA GLY A 223 -0.71 -2.78 1.08
C GLY A 223 -2.10 -3.11 0.54
N GLY A 224 -2.16 -3.88 -0.55
CA GLY A 224 -3.20 -3.71 -1.55
C GLY A 224 -4.46 -4.44 -1.17
N ILE A 225 -5.56 -3.72 -1.09
CA ILE A 225 -6.88 -4.25 -0.84
C ILE A 225 -7.84 -3.73 -1.91
N ILE A 226 -8.74 -4.60 -2.36
CA ILE A 226 -9.86 -4.23 -3.23
C ILE A 226 -11.17 -4.43 -2.48
N ILE A 227 -12.13 -3.56 -2.80
CA ILE A 227 -13.49 -3.60 -2.27
C ILE A 227 -14.43 -3.44 -3.46
N THR A 228 -15.33 -4.40 -3.66
CA THR A 228 -16.24 -4.45 -4.81
C THR A 228 -17.70 -4.35 -4.38
N GLU A 229 -18.57 -3.93 -5.29
CA GLU A 229 -20.02 -3.87 -5.04
C GLU A 229 -20.64 -5.28 -4.98
N LYS A 230 -20.27 -6.13 -5.94
CA LYS A 230 -20.64 -7.54 -6.02
C LYS A 230 -19.54 -8.43 -5.43
N PRO A 231 -19.78 -9.74 -5.21
CA PRO A 231 -18.72 -10.65 -4.77
C PRO A 231 -17.47 -10.55 -5.65
N VAL A 232 -16.28 -10.57 -5.04
CA VAL A 232 -15.01 -10.45 -5.78
C VAL A 232 -14.86 -11.57 -6.82
N THR A 233 -15.47 -12.73 -6.57
CA THR A 233 -15.52 -13.88 -7.49
C THR A 233 -16.22 -13.61 -8.82
N ASP A 234 -17.05 -12.57 -8.91
CA ASP A 234 -17.66 -12.14 -10.18
C ASP A 234 -16.63 -11.48 -11.11
N TYR A 235 -15.49 -11.04 -10.57
CA TYR A 235 -14.45 -10.32 -11.29
C TYR A 235 -13.12 -11.10 -11.36
N LEU A 236 -12.76 -11.78 -10.28
CA LEU A 236 -11.41 -12.34 -10.08
C LEU A 236 -11.45 -13.73 -9.45
N ALA A 237 -10.51 -14.58 -9.85
CA ALA A 237 -10.21 -15.81 -9.12
C ALA A 237 -9.51 -15.49 -7.79
N LEU A 238 -9.85 -16.24 -6.74
CA LEU A 238 -9.39 -16.02 -5.37
C LEU A 238 -8.63 -17.24 -4.80
N GLU A 239 -7.82 -17.01 -3.78
CA GLU A 239 -7.18 -18.04 -2.97
C GLU A 239 -7.17 -17.63 -1.48
N TYR A 240 -7.15 -18.61 -0.57
CA TYR A 240 -6.94 -18.34 0.85
C TYR A 240 -5.47 -18.08 1.16
N ALA A 241 -5.21 -17.04 1.95
CA ALA A 241 -3.88 -16.76 2.47
C ALA A 241 -3.34 -17.93 3.31
N LYS A 242 -2.26 -18.57 2.85
CA LYS A 242 -1.67 -19.74 3.53
C LYS A 242 -1.08 -19.45 4.92
N ASN A 243 -0.64 -18.22 5.19
CA ASN A 243 0.28 -17.90 6.32
C ASN A 243 -0.16 -16.74 7.23
N LYS A 244 -1.39 -16.24 7.11
CA LYS A 244 -1.92 -15.25 8.07
C LYS A 244 -3.14 -15.87 8.73
N GLY A 245 -3.10 -16.05 10.05
CA GLY A 245 -4.17 -16.64 10.88
C GLY A 245 -5.51 -15.88 10.89
N LEU A 246 -5.71 -14.99 9.91
CA LEU A 246 -6.93 -14.25 9.63
C LEU A 246 -7.77 -14.90 8.52
N GLY A 247 -7.28 -15.95 7.84
CA GLY A 247 -8.01 -16.61 6.74
C GLY A 247 -8.34 -15.65 5.59
N LEU A 248 -7.52 -14.62 5.38
CA LEU A 248 -7.78 -13.56 4.42
C LEU A 248 -7.90 -14.13 3.00
N ILE A 249 -8.86 -13.59 2.26
CA ILE A 249 -9.07 -13.88 0.86
C ILE A 249 -8.11 -13.01 0.05
N VAL A 250 -7.42 -13.63 -0.90
CA VAL A 250 -6.39 -12.98 -1.74
C VAL A 250 -6.74 -13.21 -3.21
N THR A 251 -6.49 -12.22 -4.07
CA THR A 251 -6.63 -12.37 -5.52
C THR A 251 -5.59 -13.33 -6.08
N GLN A 252 -5.95 -14.20 -7.01
CA GLN A 252 -4.95 -14.98 -7.76
C GLN A 252 -4.10 -14.13 -8.73
N PRO A 253 -4.65 -13.18 -9.50
CA PRO A 253 -3.82 -12.22 -10.22
C PRO A 253 -3.20 -11.19 -9.27
N ASP A 254 -2.09 -10.59 -9.68
CA ASP A 254 -1.45 -9.50 -8.96
C ASP A 254 -2.08 -8.14 -9.33
N MET A 255 -1.42 -7.04 -8.96
CA MET A 255 -2.00 -5.70 -9.10
C MET A 255 -2.28 -5.29 -10.55
N TYR A 256 -1.50 -5.74 -11.53
CA TYR A 256 -1.63 -5.23 -12.89
C TYR A 256 -2.96 -5.65 -13.54
N PRO A 257 -3.34 -6.95 -13.55
CA PRO A 257 -4.64 -7.34 -14.08
C PRO A 257 -5.81 -6.79 -13.26
N VAL A 258 -5.63 -6.59 -11.95
CA VAL A 258 -6.66 -5.97 -11.09
C VAL A 258 -6.95 -4.54 -11.53
N GLU A 259 -5.90 -3.75 -11.80
CA GLU A 259 -6.02 -2.38 -12.30
C GLU A 259 -6.57 -2.33 -13.73
N GLU A 260 -6.15 -3.25 -14.61
CA GLU A 260 -6.66 -3.36 -15.99
C GLU A 260 -8.17 -3.66 -16.06
N LEU A 261 -8.70 -4.38 -15.06
CA LEU A 261 -10.14 -4.62 -14.92
C LEU A 261 -10.90 -3.40 -14.38
N GLY A 262 -10.21 -2.30 -14.08
CA GLY A 262 -10.80 -1.08 -13.54
C GLY A 262 -11.17 -1.18 -12.06
N LEU A 263 -10.69 -2.21 -11.34
CA LEU A 263 -10.92 -2.32 -9.91
C LEU A 263 -10.01 -1.34 -9.16
N ILE A 264 -10.61 -0.59 -8.25
CA ILE A 264 -9.89 0.42 -7.48
C ILE A 264 -9.19 -0.26 -6.29
N LYS A 265 -7.87 -0.11 -6.23
CA LYS A 265 -7.03 -0.52 -5.11
C LYS A 265 -6.98 0.58 -4.06
N ILE A 266 -7.04 0.19 -2.79
CA ILE A 266 -6.63 1.00 -1.64
C ILE A 266 -5.36 0.36 -1.07
N ASP A 267 -4.35 1.15 -0.72
CA ASP A 267 -3.14 0.63 -0.09
C ASP A 267 -3.14 0.96 1.41
N LEU A 268 -3.40 -0.05 2.23
CA LEU A 268 -3.29 0.01 3.68
C LEU A 268 -1.91 -0.50 4.07
N LEU A 269 -0.97 0.37 4.43
CA LEU A 269 0.44 0.07 4.52
C LEU A 269 0.92 -0.03 5.97
N SER A 270 1.95 -0.84 6.20
CA SER A 270 2.63 -0.94 7.51
C SER A 270 3.86 -0.05 7.54
N GLN A 271 3.87 0.94 8.42
CA GLN A 271 5.02 1.80 8.66
C GLN A 271 5.61 1.58 10.06
N ARG A 272 6.92 1.29 10.11
CA ARG A 272 7.63 1.04 11.38
C ARG A 272 7.79 2.30 12.22
N SER A 273 8.09 3.43 11.58
CA SER A 273 8.28 4.71 12.27
C SER A 273 7.03 5.18 13.01
N LEU A 274 5.84 4.94 12.46
CA LEU A 274 4.57 5.23 13.16
C LEU A 274 4.42 4.38 14.43
N GLY A 275 4.82 3.10 14.37
CA GLY A 275 4.83 2.24 15.55
C GLY A 275 5.77 2.74 16.65
N VAL A 276 6.94 3.25 16.28
CA VAL A 276 7.88 3.87 17.24
C VAL A 276 7.27 5.12 17.85
N LEU A 277 6.73 6.04 17.03
CA LEU A 277 6.09 7.26 17.52
C LEU A 277 4.94 6.97 18.49
N ARG A 278 4.09 5.98 18.15
CA ARG A 278 3.02 5.53 19.02
C ARG A 278 3.53 5.02 20.36
N ASP A 279 4.54 4.15 20.34
CA ASP A 279 5.12 3.59 21.56
C ASP A 279 5.71 4.70 22.45
N THR A 280 6.43 5.66 21.85
CA THR A 280 6.97 6.84 22.55
C THR A 280 5.87 7.68 23.20
N LEU A 281 4.79 8.00 22.46
CA LEU A 281 3.66 8.76 23.01
C LEU A 281 2.95 8.01 24.14
N SER A 282 2.85 6.68 24.04
CA SER A 282 2.26 5.87 25.10
C SER A 282 3.09 5.90 26.39
N ILE A 283 4.43 5.91 26.30
CA ILE A 283 5.31 5.98 27.46
C ILE A 283 5.18 7.35 28.13
N LEU A 284 5.29 8.44 27.36
CA LEU A 284 5.18 9.81 27.89
C LEU A 284 3.84 10.08 28.58
N ASN A 285 2.74 9.55 28.03
CA ASN A 285 1.41 9.70 28.64
C ASN A 285 1.28 8.92 29.96
N LYS A 286 1.98 7.79 30.11
CA LYS A 286 2.02 7.05 31.39
C LYS A 286 2.79 7.82 32.44
N GLU A 287 4.00 8.28 32.11
CA GLU A 287 4.84 9.08 33.02
C GLU A 287 4.12 10.36 33.47
N LYS A 288 3.45 11.06 32.55
CA LYS A 288 2.68 12.27 32.86
C LYS A 288 1.48 12.00 33.78
N ASN A 289 0.89 10.81 33.71
CA ASN A 289 -0.21 10.43 34.61
C ASN A 289 0.32 10.01 35.99
N GLU A 290 1.46 9.33 36.06
CA GLU A 290 2.12 8.98 37.33
C GLU A 290 2.57 10.24 38.10
N LEU A 291 3.14 11.23 37.41
CA LEU A 291 3.51 12.54 37.98
C LEU A 291 2.33 13.39 38.46
N LYS A 292 1.10 13.13 37.99
CA LYS A 292 -0.12 13.80 38.45
C LYS A 292 -0.78 13.11 39.64
N LEU A 293 -0.42 11.85 39.89
CA LEU A 293 -0.93 11.03 40.99
C LEU A 293 -0.01 11.06 42.22
N ALA A 294 1.24 11.52 42.05
CA ALA A 294 2.21 11.84 43.10
C ALA A 294 2.04 13.28 43.59
#